data_AF-A0AAJ0F6Y1-F1
#
_entry.id   AF-A0AAJ0F6Y1-F1
#
_cell.length_a   1.000
_cell.length_b   1.000
_cell.length_c   1.000
_cell.angle_alpha   90.00
_cell.angle_beta   90.00
_cell.angle_gamma   90.00
#
_symmetry.space_group_name_H-M   'P 1'
#
loop_
_entity.id
_entity.type
_entity.pdbx_description
1 polymer ?
#
loop_
_entity_poly.entity_id
_entity_poly.type
_entity_poly.pdbx_seq_one_letter_code
_entity_poly.pdbx_strand_id
1 'polypeptide(L)'
;MATQDRPRDSRDGGDESSSRNTSSTAVPSRNPIPLSASQEAQVRDIFYARVRSKCVDEIRAFAECALGRTFSVSFACRDTNRAMNQCMKVHATPAEQDAAREEWFAGRMERQRERERKARRKLEQEKFLREWWGLPEKDREVARLEMEKLKRAERIGGFASPGRRRIEEGDGDEQQRGSGGGGGR
;
A
#
# COMPACT_ATOMS: atom_id res chain seq x y z
N MET A 1 62.16 8.99 -23.77
CA MET A 1 62.35 9.28 -22.33
C MET A 1 61.74 10.64 -22.05
N ALA A 2 60.85 10.71 -21.04
CA ALA A 2 60.25 11.89 -20.40
C ALA A 2 59.33 12.79 -21.27
N THR A 3 58.19 13.34 -20.85
CA THR A 3 57.23 13.19 -19.72
C THR A 3 56.02 14.01 -20.18
N GLN A 4 54.80 13.45 -20.21
CA GLN A 4 53.59 14.23 -20.46
C GLN A 4 53.04 14.72 -19.12
N ASP A 5 53.19 16.02 -18.87
CA ASP A 5 52.66 16.74 -17.71
C ASP A 5 51.15 17.00 -17.87
N ARG A 6 50.36 16.69 -16.84
CA ARG A 6 48.94 17.05 -16.73
C ARG A 6 48.81 18.38 -15.99
N PRO A 7 47.99 19.34 -16.45
CA PRO A 7 47.49 20.37 -15.56
C PRO A 7 46.23 19.91 -14.84
N ARG A 8 46.26 20.12 -13.52
CA ARG A 8 45.21 19.92 -12.53
C ARG A 8 44.54 21.27 -12.32
N ASP A 9 43.34 21.47 -12.84
CA ASP A 9 42.52 22.63 -12.48
C ASP A 9 41.48 22.21 -11.44
N SER A 10 41.74 22.68 -10.22
CA SER A 10 40.78 22.71 -9.12
C SER A 10 40.41 24.18 -8.92
N ARG A 11 39.16 24.55 -9.23
CA ARG A 11 38.52 25.72 -8.59
C ARG A 11 37.05 25.44 -8.29
N ASP A 12 36.83 25.56 -6.99
CA ASP A 12 35.61 25.69 -6.21
C ASP A 12 34.70 26.83 -6.70
N GLY A 13 33.43 26.80 -6.30
CA GLY A 13 32.52 27.95 -6.39
C GLY A 13 31.10 27.58 -6.77
N GLY A 14 30.26 27.34 -5.75
CA GLY A 14 28.82 27.20 -5.91
C GLY A 14 28.14 28.51 -6.34
N ASP A 15 26.97 28.37 -6.95
CA ASP A 15 25.99 29.44 -7.04
C ASP A 15 24.61 28.90 -6.69
N GLU A 16 23.89 29.75 -5.98
CA GLU A 16 22.81 29.49 -5.06
C GLU A 16 21.48 29.88 -5.73
N SER A 17 20.45 29.06 -5.51
CA SER A 17 19.02 29.42 -5.56
C SER A 17 18.47 30.18 -6.78
N SER A 18 17.57 29.50 -7.52
CA SER A 18 16.18 29.97 -7.56
C SER A 18 15.17 28.99 -8.17
N SER A 19 14.29 28.52 -7.29
CA SER A 19 12.83 28.59 -7.46
C SER A 19 12.17 27.77 -8.57
N ARG A 20 11.64 26.61 -8.17
CA ARG A 20 10.18 26.47 -8.01
C ARG A 20 9.83 25.23 -7.17
N ASN A 21 9.10 25.47 -6.08
CA ASN A 21 8.38 24.46 -5.33
C ASN A 21 7.46 23.66 -6.27
N THR A 22 7.84 22.43 -6.57
CA THR A 22 6.89 21.36 -6.79
C THR A 22 7.19 20.34 -5.71
N SER A 23 6.34 20.29 -4.67
CA SER A 23 6.31 19.18 -3.72
C SER A 23 6.15 17.89 -4.52
N SER A 24 7.27 17.21 -4.80
CA SER A 24 7.27 16.03 -5.63
C SER A 24 6.68 14.88 -4.82
N THR A 25 5.46 14.49 -5.14
CA THR A 25 4.95 13.14 -4.94
C THR A 25 5.64 12.17 -5.91
N ALA A 26 6.95 12.30 -6.10
CA ALA A 26 7.73 11.40 -6.94
C ALA A 26 7.98 10.12 -6.14
N VAL A 27 7.37 9.04 -6.60
CA VAL A 27 7.63 7.69 -6.07
C VAL A 27 9.13 7.41 -6.28
N PRO A 28 9.92 7.13 -5.22
CA PRO A 28 11.35 6.95 -5.39
C PRO A 28 11.65 5.64 -6.12
N SER A 29 12.40 5.75 -7.22
CA SER A 29 13.21 4.71 -7.86
C SER A 29 12.47 3.47 -8.40
N ARG A 30 12.96 2.95 -9.52
CA ARG A 30 12.45 1.79 -10.29
C ARG A 30 12.42 0.46 -9.53
N ASN A 31 12.69 0.44 -8.23
CA ASN A 31 12.52 -0.71 -7.36
C ASN A 31 11.28 -0.47 -6.47
N PRO A 32 10.16 -1.17 -6.69
CA PRO A 32 8.94 -0.91 -5.94
C PRO A 32 9.16 -1.19 -4.46
N ILE A 33 8.86 -0.20 -3.63
CA ILE A 33 8.90 -0.35 -2.16
C ILE A 33 8.01 -1.55 -1.79
N PRO A 34 8.52 -2.52 -1.01
CA PRO A 34 7.72 -3.68 -0.61
C PRO A 34 6.52 -3.20 0.21
N LEU A 35 5.33 -3.36 -0.34
CA LEU A 35 4.08 -3.04 0.33
C LEU A 35 3.68 -4.21 1.23
N SER A 36 2.96 -3.90 2.33
CA SER A 36 2.32 -4.97 3.09
C SER A 36 1.20 -5.63 2.26
N ALA A 37 0.88 -6.89 2.54
CA ALA A 37 -0.12 -7.64 1.77
C ALA A 37 -1.49 -6.93 1.68
N SER A 38 -1.91 -6.21 2.72
CA SER A 38 -3.15 -5.43 2.70
C SER A 38 -3.08 -4.18 1.81
N GLN A 39 -1.90 -3.58 1.69
CA GLN A 39 -1.67 -2.43 0.80
C GLN A 39 -1.62 -2.89 -0.66
N GLU A 40 -1.01 -4.03 -0.94
CA GLU A 40 -1.04 -4.63 -2.28
C GLU A 40 -2.45 -5.02 -2.73
N ALA A 41 -3.30 -5.49 -1.81
CA ALA A 41 -4.71 -5.75 -2.12
C ALA A 41 -5.44 -4.46 -2.56
N GLN A 42 -5.23 -3.34 -1.85
CA GLN A 42 -5.84 -2.05 -2.24
C GLN A 42 -5.34 -1.54 -3.59
N VAL A 43 -4.05 -1.74 -3.89
CA VAL A 43 -3.48 -1.44 -5.21
C VAL A 43 -4.14 -2.32 -6.28
N ARG A 44 -4.32 -3.61 -6.01
CA ARG A 44 -5.01 -4.53 -6.94
C ARG A 44 -6.45 -4.13 -7.19
N ASP A 45 -7.15 -3.60 -6.18
CA ASP A 45 -8.52 -3.10 -6.35
C ASP A 45 -8.58 -1.91 -7.32
N ILE A 46 -7.67 -0.94 -7.17
CA ILE A 46 -7.55 0.20 -8.10
C ILE A 46 -7.19 -0.29 -9.51
N PHE A 47 -6.22 -1.21 -9.62
CA PHE A 47 -5.84 -1.82 -10.88
C PHE A 47 -7.03 -2.49 -11.58
N TYR A 48 -7.77 -3.35 -10.88
CA TYR A 48 -8.93 -4.01 -11.45
C TYR A 48 -10.06 -3.03 -11.78
N ALA A 49 -10.24 -1.97 -10.99
CA ALA A 49 -11.21 -0.92 -11.31
C ALA A 49 -10.89 -0.24 -12.65
N ARG A 50 -9.62 0.10 -12.90
CA ARG A 50 -9.17 0.68 -14.17
C ARG A 50 -9.26 -0.29 -15.35
N VAL A 51 -8.91 -1.57 -15.14
CA VAL A 51 -9.04 -2.58 -16.19
C VAL A 51 -10.52 -2.77 -16.55
N ARG A 52 -11.40 -2.80 -15.55
CA ARG A 52 -12.86 -2.90 -15.78
C ARG A 52 -13.43 -1.66 -16.46
N SER A 53 -12.92 -0.45 -16.17
CA SER A 53 -13.38 0.77 -16.84
C SER A 53 -13.02 0.81 -18.33
N LYS A 54 -11.98 0.10 -18.76
CA LYS A 54 -11.62 -0.07 -20.18
C LYS A 54 -12.44 -1.17 -20.87
N CYS A 55 -12.91 -2.16 -20.12
CA CYS A 55 -13.67 -3.31 -20.62
C CYS A 55 -15.18 -3.23 -20.34
N VAL A 56 -15.75 -2.02 -20.22
CA VAL A 56 -17.15 -1.83 -19.80
C VAL A 56 -18.13 -2.51 -20.75
N ASP A 57 -17.88 -2.46 -22.05
CA ASP A 57 -18.79 -3.02 -23.06
C ASP A 57 -18.88 -4.56 -22.94
N GLU A 58 -17.76 -5.23 -22.75
CA GLU A 58 -17.72 -6.70 -22.59
C GLU A 58 -18.30 -7.15 -21.24
N ILE A 59 -18.06 -6.36 -20.19
CA ILE A 59 -18.67 -6.60 -18.87
C ILE A 59 -20.19 -6.44 -18.97
N ARG A 60 -20.67 -5.45 -19.71
CA ARG A 60 -22.10 -5.22 -19.93
C ARG A 60 -22.73 -6.38 -20.71
N ALA A 61 -22.12 -6.84 -21.79
CA ALA A 61 -22.60 -7.99 -22.55
C ALA A 61 -22.68 -9.26 -21.70
N PHE A 62 -21.68 -9.48 -20.83
CA PHE A 62 -21.72 -10.57 -19.85
C PHE A 62 -22.86 -10.38 -18.82
N ALA A 63 -23.02 -9.17 -18.30
CA ALA A 63 -24.08 -8.86 -17.34
C ALA A 63 -25.47 -9.10 -17.94
N GLU A 64 -25.73 -8.60 -19.17
CA GLU A 64 -27.00 -8.80 -19.88
C GLU A 64 -27.31 -10.28 -20.09
N CYS A 65 -26.31 -11.11 -20.40
CA CYS A 65 -26.50 -12.56 -20.46
C CYS A 65 -26.77 -13.20 -19.09
N ALA A 66 -26.13 -12.70 -18.03
CA ALA A 66 -26.29 -13.21 -16.67
C ALA A 66 -27.60 -12.77 -15.99
N LEU A 67 -28.26 -11.71 -16.47
CA LEU A 67 -29.56 -11.29 -15.95
C LEU A 67 -30.58 -12.43 -16.09
N GLY A 68 -31.08 -12.94 -14.95
CA GLY A 68 -32.08 -13.99 -14.90
C GLY A 68 -31.55 -15.43 -15.01
N ARG A 69 -30.24 -15.63 -15.11
CA ARG A 69 -29.60 -16.96 -15.05
C ARG A 69 -28.72 -16.97 -13.80
N THR A 70 -29.03 -17.81 -12.81
CA THR A 70 -28.23 -17.90 -11.58
C THR A 70 -27.37 -19.16 -11.56
N PHE A 71 -27.94 -20.29 -12.01
CA PHE A 71 -27.26 -21.59 -11.97
C PHE A 71 -26.58 -21.98 -13.29
N SER A 72 -27.05 -21.49 -14.43
CA SER A 72 -26.56 -21.89 -15.76
C SER A 72 -25.62 -20.87 -16.43
N VAL A 73 -25.23 -19.78 -15.75
CA VAL A 73 -24.41 -18.69 -16.31
C VAL A 73 -23.10 -19.19 -16.91
N SER A 74 -22.39 -20.06 -16.18
CA SER A 74 -21.07 -20.55 -16.60
C SER A 74 -21.09 -21.33 -17.91
N PHE A 75 -22.24 -21.89 -18.28
CA PHE A 75 -22.42 -22.63 -19.54
C PHE A 75 -23.10 -21.78 -20.60
N ALA A 76 -24.21 -21.12 -20.27
CA ALA A 76 -25.01 -20.33 -21.21
C ALA A 76 -24.33 -19.02 -21.64
N CYS A 77 -23.54 -18.41 -20.76
CA CYS A 77 -22.83 -17.14 -21.01
C CYS A 77 -21.32 -17.35 -21.16
N ARG A 78 -20.90 -18.56 -21.59
CA ARG A 78 -19.47 -18.91 -21.69
C ARG A 78 -18.72 -18.03 -22.69
N ASP A 79 -19.35 -17.66 -23.80
CA ASP A 79 -18.69 -16.87 -24.84
C ASP A 79 -18.53 -15.40 -24.45
N THR A 80 -19.55 -14.78 -23.84
CA THR A 80 -19.44 -13.42 -23.28
C THR A 80 -18.47 -13.36 -22.11
N ASN A 81 -18.43 -14.40 -21.26
CA ASN A 81 -17.45 -14.52 -20.19
C ASN A 81 -16.00 -14.62 -20.72
N ARG A 82 -15.78 -15.36 -21.81
CA ARG A 82 -14.48 -15.44 -22.48
C ARG A 82 -14.05 -14.11 -23.09
N ALA A 83 -14.96 -13.43 -23.79
CA ALA A 83 -14.70 -12.12 -24.39
C ALA A 83 -14.30 -11.08 -23.33
N MET A 84 -15.07 -11.00 -22.23
CA MET A 84 -14.76 -10.15 -21.07
C MET A 84 -13.37 -10.48 -20.49
N ASN A 85 -13.08 -11.74 -20.23
CA ASN A 85 -11.78 -12.15 -19.68
C ASN A 85 -10.62 -11.89 -20.64
N GLN A 86 -10.85 -11.98 -21.95
CA GLN A 86 -9.84 -11.66 -22.95
C GLN A 86 -9.51 -10.17 -22.95
N CYS A 87 -10.53 -9.29 -22.91
CA CYS A 87 -10.34 -7.86 -22.76
C CYS A 87 -9.54 -7.53 -21.49
N MET A 88 -9.92 -8.12 -20.35
CA MET A 88 -9.22 -7.89 -19.08
C MET A 88 -7.75 -8.31 -19.16
N LYS A 89 -7.42 -9.42 -19.83
CA LYS A 89 -6.03 -9.88 -20.02
C LYS A 89 -5.21 -8.94 -20.89
N VAL A 90 -5.80 -8.36 -21.94
CA VAL A 90 -5.11 -7.40 -22.82
C VAL A 90 -4.72 -6.13 -22.07
N HIS A 91 -5.60 -5.63 -21.20
CA HIS A 91 -5.34 -4.42 -20.40
C HIS A 91 -4.62 -4.68 -19.08
N ALA A 92 -4.47 -5.94 -18.66
CA ALA A 92 -3.73 -6.32 -17.46
C ALA A 92 -2.20 -6.26 -17.70
N THR A 93 -1.68 -5.08 -18.03
CA THR A 93 -0.25 -4.88 -18.27
C THR A 93 0.49 -4.46 -16.99
N PRO A 94 1.80 -4.76 -16.86
CA PRO A 94 2.61 -4.28 -15.75
C PRO A 94 2.62 -2.75 -15.63
N ALA A 95 2.58 -2.03 -16.75
CA ALA A 95 2.51 -0.57 -16.78
C ALA A 95 1.24 -0.03 -16.10
N GLU A 96 0.10 -0.69 -16.29
CA GLU A 96 -1.16 -0.33 -15.62
C GLU A 96 -1.11 -0.63 -14.12
N GLN A 97 -0.40 -1.69 -13.72
CA GLN A 97 -0.19 -2.03 -12.32
C GLN A 97 0.69 -0.99 -11.62
N ASP A 98 1.76 -0.52 -12.28
CA ASP A 98 2.62 0.52 -11.74
C ASP A 98 1.90 1.88 -11.68
N ALA A 99 1.14 2.22 -12.72
CA ALA A 99 0.29 3.41 -12.69
C ALA A 99 -0.78 3.34 -11.57
N ALA A 100 -1.32 2.15 -11.28
CA ALA A 100 -2.26 1.95 -10.17
C ALA A 100 -1.57 2.09 -8.80
N ARG A 101 -0.32 1.64 -8.69
CA ARG A 101 0.52 1.89 -7.51
C ARG A 101 0.75 3.38 -7.30
N GLU A 102 1.10 4.11 -8.36
CA GLU A 102 1.33 5.56 -8.31
C GLU A 102 0.08 6.32 -7.86
N GLU A 103 -1.10 5.99 -8.40
CA GLU A 103 -2.37 6.58 -7.93
C GLU A 103 -2.66 6.21 -6.47
N TRP A 104 -2.43 4.95 -6.08
CA TRP A 104 -2.60 4.55 -4.69
C TRP A 104 -1.69 5.36 -3.77
N PHE A 105 -0.43 5.61 -4.15
CA PHE A 105 0.49 6.45 -3.40
C PHE A 105 0.09 7.93 -3.41
N ALA A 106 -0.38 8.47 -4.55
CA ALA A 106 -0.84 9.86 -4.67
C ALA A 106 -2.07 10.12 -3.78
N GLY A 107 -3.00 9.18 -3.72
CA GLY A 107 -4.18 9.24 -2.86
C GLY A 107 -3.88 9.09 -1.35
N ARG A 108 -2.62 8.90 -0.94
CA ARG A 108 -2.27 8.73 0.49
C ARG A 108 -2.70 9.94 1.33
N MET A 109 -2.39 11.14 0.86
CA MET A 109 -2.74 12.36 1.58
C MET A 109 -4.26 12.56 1.66
N GLU A 110 -4.99 12.17 0.62
CA GLU A 110 -6.44 12.23 0.59
C GLU A 110 -7.07 11.23 1.56
N ARG A 111 -6.60 9.98 1.59
CA ARG A 111 -7.06 8.96 2.54
C ARG A 111 -6.78 9.38 3.99
N GLN A 112 -5.65 10.04 4.25
CA GLN A 112 -5.36 10.59 5.56
C GLN A 112 -6.37 11.68 5.96
N ARG A 113 -6.60 12.67 5.08
CA ARG A 113 -7.60 13.74 5.31
C ARG A 113 -9.01 13.19 5.52
N GLU A 114 -9.39 12.16 4.76
CA GLU A 114 -10.70 11.53 4.91
C GLU A 114 -10.85 10.83 6.28
N ARG A 115 -9.80 10.13 6.73
CA ARG A 115 -9.79 9.50 8.06
C ARG A 115 -9.84 10.54 9.18
N GLU A 116 -9.10 11.63 9.07
CA GLU A 116 -9.16 12.75 10.03
C GLU A 116 -10.57 13.36 10.08
N ARG A 117 -11.22 13.55 8.91
CA ARG A 117 -12.61 14.01 8.82
C ARG A 117 -13.59 13.03 9.45
N LYS A 118 -13.45 11.73 9.19
CA LYS A 118 -14.30 10.68 9.79
C LYS A 118 -14.07 10.56 11.30
N ALA A 119 -12.83 10.66 11.75
CA ALA A 119 -12.48 10.67 13.18
C ALA A 119 -13.10 11.87 13.89
N ARG A 120 -13.01 13.07 13.30
CA ARG A 120 -13.65 14.27 13.87
C ARG A 120 -15.17 14.09 14.00
N ARG A 121 -15.83 13.60 12.94
CA ARG A 121 -17.28 13.30 12.98
C ARG A 121 -17.62 12.25 14.03
N LYS A 122 -16.79 11.21 14.19
CA LYS A 122 -17.01 10.18 15.21
C LYS A 122 -16.87 10.75 16.63
N LEU A 123 -15.89 11.63 16.87
CA LEU A 123 -15.73 12.31 18.16
C LEU A 123 -16.91 13.22 18.47
N GLU A 124 -17.42 13.96 17.48
CA GLU A 124 -18.66 14.75 17.62
C GLU A 124 -19.86 13.87 17.94
N GLN A 125 -20.02 12.74 17.22
CA GLN A 125 -21.08 11.76 17.47
C GLN A 125 -20.96 11.11 18.86
N GLU A 126 -19.75 10.74 19.31
CA GLU A 126 -19.52 10.17 20.63
C GLU A 126 -19.86 11.17 21.73
N LYS A 127 -19.50 12.45 21.58
CA LYS A 127 -19.89 13.52 22.51
C LYS A 127 -21.40 13.66 22.58
N PHE A 128 -22.06 13.75 21.43
CA PHE A 128 -23.51 13.86 21.35
C PHE A 128 -24.21 12.66 21.99
N LEU A 129 -23.78 11.43 21.68
CA LEU A 129 -24.32 10.21 22.28
C LEU A 129 -24.11 10.16 23.79
N ARG A 130 -22.96 10.61 24.28
CA ARG A 130 -22.62 10.62 25.71
C ARG A 130 -23.47 11.62 26.48
N GLU A 131 -23.65 12.82 25.93
CA GLU A 131 -24.54 13.86 26.45
C GLU A 131 -26.00 13.39 26.44
N TRP A 132 -26.45 12.82 25.33
CA TRP A 132 -27.80 12.26 25.18
C TRP A 132 -28.13 11.16 26.19
N TRP A 133 -27.15 10.30 26.50
CA TRP A 133 -27.31 9.22 27.48
C TRP A 133 -26.95 9.60 28.92
N GLY A 134 -26.61 10.87 29.19
CA GLY A 134 -26.30 11.35 30.54
C GLY A 134 -25.08 10.68 31.19
N LEU A 135 -24.15 10.15 30.40
CA LEU A 135 -22.93 9.53 30.91
C LEU A 135 -21.96 10.62 31.43
N PRO A 136 -21.23 10.40 32.55
CA PRO A 136 -20.21 11.33 33.09
C PRO A 136 -19.18 11.68 32.02
N GLU A 137 -18.37 12.74 32.11
CA GLU A 137 -17.31 13.01 31.11
C GLU A 137 -16.24 11.88 31.09
N LYS A 138 -15.58 11.62 29.94
CA LYS A 138 -14.56 10.56 29.84
C LYS A 138 -13.30 11.02 30.58
N ASP A 139 -12.68 10.13 31.35
CA ASP A 139 -11.42 10.43 32.04
C ASP A 139 -10.40 11.04 31.08
N ARG A 140 -9.88 12.22 31.44
CA ARG A 140 -9.03 13.05 30.58
C ARG A 140 -7.75 12.31 30.14
N GLU A 141 -7.24 11.43 31.00
CA GLU A 141 -6.10 10.54 30.73
C GLU A 141 -6.41 9.51 29.64
N VAL A 142 -7.58 8.85 29.72
CA VAL A 142 -8.04 7.87 28.73
C VAL A 142 -8.31 8.56 27.39
N ALA A 143 -8.93 9.74 27.42
CA ALA A 143 -9.15 10.56 26.22
C ALA A 143 -7.83 11.00 25.56
N ARG A 144 -6.80 11.35 26.36
CA ARG A 144 -5.47 11.72 25.85
C ARG A 144 -4.79 10.54 25.15
N LEU A 145 -4.79 9.35 25.76
CA LEU A 145 -4.20 8.13 25.19
C LEU A 145 -4.92 7.70 23.90
N GLU A 146 -6.24 7.81 23.85
CA GLU A 146 -6.98 7.53 22.62
C GLU A 146 -6.69 8.56 21.52
N MET A 147 -6.65 9.85 21.84
CA MET A 147 -6.27 10.88 20.88
C MET A 147 -4.83 10.69 20.36
N GLU A 148 -3.90 10.26 21.21
CA GLU A 148 -2.53 9.94 20.81
C GLU A 148 -2.48 8.71 19.88
N LYS A 149 -3.27 7.67 20.17
CA LYS A 149 -3.44 6.52 19.28
C LYS A 149 -4.06 6.92 17.93
N LEU A 150 -5.02 7.84 17.92
CA LEU A 150 -5.60 8.39 16.68
C LEU A 150 -4.61 9.25 15.88
N LYS A 151 -3.73 9.99 16.56
CA LYS A 151 -2.68 10.81 15.93
C LYS A 151 -1.50 9.99 15.40
N ARG A 152 -1.35 8.74 15.83
CA ARG A 152 -0.27 7.86 15.35
C ARG A 152 -0.45 7.60 13.86
N ALA A 153 0.37 8.28 13.05
CA ALA A 153 0.34 8.21 11.61
C ALA A 153 0.54 6.77 11.08
N GLU A 154 -0.14 6.46 9.98
CA GLU A 154 0.02 5.20 9.25
C GLU A 154 1.43 5.11 8.64
N ARG A 155 2.10 3.97 8.83
CA ARG A 155 3.41 3.65 8.25
C ARG A 155 3.23 2.68 7.07
N ILE A 156 3.93 2.94 5.95
CA ILE A 156 4.00 2.00 4.82
C ILE A 156 4.68 0.70 5.29
N GLY A 157 4.08 -0.46 5.02
CA GLY A 157 4.54 -1.75 5.56
C GLY A 157 3.96 -2.14 6.93
N GLY A 158 3.09 -1.33 7.53
CA GLY A 158 2.45 -1.63 8.81
C GLY A 158 3.37 -1.46 10.02
N PHE A 159 2.84 -1.74 11.21
CA PHE A 159 3.65 -1.89 12.43
C PHE A 159 4.07 -3.34 12.57
N ALA A 160 5.32 -3.58 12.98
CA ALA A 160 5.75 -4.92 13.36
C ALA A 160 4.82 -5.44 14.45
N SER A 161 4.30 -6.66 14.28
CA SER A 161 3.49 -7.31 15.31
C SER A 161 4.27 -7.30 16.63
N PRO A 162 3.66 -6.88 17.74
CA PRO A 162 4.29 -6.98 19.05
C PRO A 162 4.72 -8.44 19.28
N GLY A 163 6.03 -8.68 19.44
CA GLY A 163 6.57 -10.01 19.70
C GLY A 163 7.39 -10.67 18.58
N ARG A 164 7.58 -10.04 17.42
CA ARG A 164 8.54 -10.56 16.42
C ARG A 164 9.99 -10.26 16.87
N ARG A 165 10.72 -11.27 17.33
CA ARG A 165 12.18 -11.16 17.58
C ARG A 165 12.88 -10.81 16.25
N ARG A 166 13.70 -9.76 16.27
CA ARG A 166 14.62 -9.43 15.18
C ARG A 166 15.65 -10.56 15.11
N ILE A 167 15.69 -11.30 14.01
CA ILE A 167 16.78 -12.25 13.75
C ILE A 167 17.95 -11.37 13.30
N GLU A 168 19.04 -11.38 14.06
CA GLU A 168 20.31 -10.80 13.65
C GLU A 168 20.99 -11.81 12.73
N GLU A 169 21.23 -11.42 11.47
CA GLU A 169 21.98 -12.21 10.50
C GLU A 169 23.46 -11.84 10.59
N GLY A 170 24.30 -12.83 10.94
CA GLY A 170 25.68 -12.93 10.42
C GLY A 170 26.84 -12.90 11.42
N ASP A 171 27.19 -14.07 11.95
CA ASP A 171 28.57 -14.56 12.22
C ASP A 171 28.40 -16.10 12.21
N GLY A 172 28.98 -16.91 11.31
CA GLY A 172 30.38 -16.96 10.92
C GLY A 172 30.99 -18.26 11.50
N ASP A 173 30.80 -19.36 10.77
CA ASP A 173 31.51 -20.65 10.76
C ASP A 173 32.17 -21.33 12.01
N GLU A 174 32.02 -22.66 11.98
CA GLU A 174 33.00 -23.70 12.37
C GLU A 174 32.90 -24.44 13.73
N GLN A 175 32.50 -25.73 13.62
CA GLN A 175 32.98 -26.95 14.29
C GLN A 175 33.30 -26.91 15.81
N GLN A 176 32.86 -27.87 16.63
CA GLN A 176 33.15 -29.30 16.47
C GLN A 176 32.40 -30.13 17.55
N ARG A 177 31.92 -31.31 17.14
CA ARG A 177 31.89 -32.61 17.84
C ARG A 177 31.27 -32.74 19.26
N GLY A 178 30.30 -33.66 19.35
CA GLY A 178 30.46 -34.81 20.26
C GLY A 178 29.28 -35.19 21.15
N SER A 179 28.66 -36.34 20.82
CA SER A 179 28.14 -37.39 21.72
C SER A 179 27.02 -37.10 22.74
N GLY A 180 25.97 -37.95 22.70
CA GLY A 180 25.30 -38.40 23.93
C GLY A 180 23.81 -38.78 23.86
N GLY A 181 23.48 -39.91 23.20
CA GLY A 181 22.65 -41.02 23.72
C GLY A 181 21.24 -40.84 24.32
N GLY A 182 20.31 -41.69 23.83
CA GLY A 182 19.20 -42.34 24.57
C GLY A 182 17.90 -41.53 24.67
N GLY A 183 16.70 -42.02 24.37
CA GLY A 183 16.16 -43.38 24.31
C GLY A 183 14.89 -43.43 25.17
N GLY A 184 13.74 -43.85 24.64
CA GLY A 184 12.57 -44.16 25.48
C GLY A 184 11.21 -44.05 24.80
N ARG A 185 10.83 -45.17 24.17
CA ARG A 185 9.49 -45.74 23.89
C ARG A 185 8.24 -44.88 24.04
#